data_AF-A0A9N9JIK0-F1
#
_entry.id   AF-A0A9N9JIK0-F1
#
_cell.length_a   1.000
_cell.length_b   1.000
_cell.length_c   1.000
_cell.angle_alpha   90.00
_cell.angle_beta   90.00
_cell.angle_gamma   90.00
#
_symmetry.space_group_name_H-M   'P 1'
#
loop_
_entity.id
_entity.type
_entity.pdbx_description
1 polymer ?
#
loop_
_entity_poly.entity_id
_entity_poly.type
_entity_poly.pdbx_seq_one_letter_code
_entity_poly.pdbx_strand_id
1 'polypeptide(L)'
;IEVDGVSTKASNISVLPIHIGQRFSVIVAASQEVGNYWIRADIPEDCVPSPSNTINANSSFANNRNITGILQYEGAPNDTLPTSTKVNDEWSRNLIPCRDIDSNLIKPYDAVAPPLKITDPITVAVTLRVDEKNTTKAYINNQSWVPDIKNPSIMQIMSENISATQFPINANAYMYDTEGYICR
;
A
#
# COMPACT_ATOMS: atom_id res chain seq x y z
N ILE A 1 -10.39 -7.26 -10.14
CA ILE A 1 -9.97 -8.04 -11.34
C ILE A 1 -8.46 -7.96 -11.57
N GLU A 2 -7.77 -7.02 -10.92
CA GLU A 2 -6.31 -6.89 -10.99
C GLU A 2 -5.84 -6.20 -9.71
N VAL A 3 -4.62 -6.52 -9.26
CA VAL A 3 -3.93 -5.93 -8.11
C VAL A 3 -2.47 -5.69 -8.49
N ASP A 4 -1.98 -4.45 -8.33
CA ASP A 4 -0.59 -4.02 -8.55
C ASP A 4 0.06 -4.42 -9.89
N GLY A 5 -0.73 -4.53 -10.95
CA GLY A 5 -0.36 -4.92 -12.31
C GLY A 5 -0.62 -6.39 -12.62
N VAL A 6 -1.08 -7.19 -11.65
CA VAL A 6 -1.32 -8.63 -11.79
C VAL A 6 -2.81 -8.91 -11.90
N SER A 7 -3.24 -9.49 -13.01
CA SER A 7 -4.63 -9.94 -13.18
C SER A 7 -5.02 -10.97 -12.13
N THR A 8 -6.20 -10.82 -11.54
CA THR A 8 -6.73 -11.71 -10.51
C THR A 8 -8.04 -12.35 -10.92
N LYS A 9 -8.36 -13.49 -10.32
CA LYS A 9 -9.70 -14.06 -10.39
C LYS A 9 -10.70 -13.05 -9.82
N ALA A 10 -11.87 -12.96 -10.44
CA ALA A 10 -12.90 -12.03 -10.00
C ALA A 10 -13.39 -12.38 -8.59
N SER A 11 -13.44 -11.37 -7.73
CA SER A 11 -13.98 -11.44 -6.38
C SER A 11 -14.93 -10.26 -6.18
N ASN A 12 -16.08 -10.53 -5.60
CA ASN A 12 -17.10 -9.52 -5.31
C ASN A 12 -16.91 -9.03 -3.89
N ILE A 13 -16.69 -7.72 -3.74
CA ILE A 13 -16.54 -7.03 -2.46
C ILE A 13 -17.36 -5.75 -2.51
N SER A 14 -17.90 -5.34 -1.38
CA SER A 14 -18.69 -4.10 -1.27
C SER A 14 -17.86 -2.89 -0.84
N VAL A 15 -16.72 -3.14 -0.19
CA VAL A 15 -15.74 -2.13 0.22
C VAL A 15 -14.35 -2.67 -0.09
N LEU A 16 -13.50 -1.84 -0.69
CA LEU A 16 -12.12 -2.19 -1.01
C LEU A 16 -11.16 -1.49 -0.03
N PRO A 17 -10.49 -2.24 0.87
CA PRO A 17 -9.33 -1.73 1.59
C PRO A 17 -8.19 -1.50 0.60
N ILE A 18 -7.60 -0.30 0.60
CA ILE A 18 -6.48 0.05 -0.28
C ILE A 18 -5.43 0.82 0.54
N HIS A 19 -4.17 0.38 0.44
CA HIS A 19 -3.04 1.02 1.13
C HIS A 19 -2.27 1.95 0.21
N ILE A 20 -1.44 2.81 0.82
CA ILE A 20 -0.60 3.76 0.09
C ILE A 20 0.34 2.98 -0.84
N GLY A 21 0.31 3.34 -2.13
CA GLY A 21 1.14 2.72 -3.17
C GLY A 21 0.50 1.50 -3.85
N GLN A 22 -0.61 0.97 -3.35
CA GLN A 22 -1.34 -0.13 -4.00
C GLN A 22 -2.27 0.38 -5.11
N ARG A 23 -2.55 -0.48 -6.10
CA ARG A 23 -3.51 -0.23 -7.18
C ARG A 23 -4.42 -1.44 -7.37
N PHE A 24 -5.67 -1.17 -7.69
CA PHE A 24 -6.68 -2.17 -7.99
C PHE A 24 -7.49 -1.74 -9.19
N SER A 25 -7.70 -2.65 -10.15
CA SER A 25 -8.75 -2.49 -11.16
C SER A 25 -10.02 -3.22 -10.70
N VAL A 26 -11.12 -2.47 -10.69
CA VAL A 26 -12.45 -2.95 -10.31
C VAL A 26 -13.43 -2.75 -11.46
N ILE A 27 -14.42 -3.63 -11.53
CA ILE A 27 -15.57 -3.48 -12.43
C ILE A 27 -16.77 -3.14 -11.55
N VAL A 28 -17.43 -2.03 -11.85
CA VAL A 28 -18.66 -1.61 -11.18
C VAL A 28 -19.80 -1.73 -12.18
N ALA A 29 -20.77 -2.60 -11.90
CA ALA A 29 -21.95 -2.74 -12.75
C ALA A 29 -22.98 -1.66 -12.40
N ALA A 30 -23.40 -0.88 -13.41
CA ALA A 30 -24.44 0.15 -13.28
C ALA A 30 -25.84 -0.48 -13.33
N SER A 31 -26.18 -1.29 -12.32
CA SER A 31 -27.41 -2.10 -12.27
C SER A 31 -28.39 -1.66 -11.18
N GLN A 32 -28.21 -0.47 -10.59
CA GLN A 32 -29.13 0.10 -9.61
C GLN A 32 -30.17 0.98 -10.31
N GLU A 33 -31.19 1.42 -9.55
CA GLU A 33 -32.19 2.37 -10.06
C GLU A 33 -31.53 3.69 -10.52
N VAL A 34 -32.16 4.37 -11.46
CA VAL A 34 -31.66 5.66 -11.96
C VAL A 34 -31.67 6.68 -10.82
N GLY A 35 -30.49 7.13 -10.41
CA GLY A 35 -30.32 8.06 -9.31
C GLY A 35 -28.88 8.52 -9.10
N ASN A 36 -28.69 9.29 -8.04
CA ASN A 36 -27.39 9.79 -7.60
C ASN A 36 -26.93 8.99 -6.37
N TYR A 37 -25.69 8.50 -6.38
CA TYR A 37 -25.12 7.65 -5.35
C TYR A 37 -23.79 8.23 -4.84
N TRP A 38 -23.53 8.11 -3.53
CA TRP A 38 -22.23 8.45 -2.96
C TRP A 38 -21.18 7.39 -3.30
N ILE A 39 -20.08 7.83 -3.92
CA ILE A 39 -18.78 7.12 -3.86
C ILE A 39 -18.10 7.58 -2.57
N ARG A 40 -17.57 6.66 -1.77
CA ARG A 40 -17.01 6.96 -0.45
C ARG A 40 -15.57 6.46 -0.36
N ALA A 41 -14.70 7.30 0.18
CA ALA A 41 -13.35 6.95 0.59
C ALA A 41 -13.21 7.27 2.07
N ASP A 42 -13.23 6.24 2.91
CA ASP A 42 -13.08 6.38 4.35
C ASP A 42 -11.62 6.19 4.75
N ILE A 43 -11.11 7.07 5.61
CA ILE A 43 -9.79 6.95 6.22
C ILE A 43 -9.99 6.53 7.68
N PRO A 44 -9.69 5.28 8.06
CA PRO A 44 -9.88 4.82 9.44
C PRO A 44 -8.95 5.58 10.39
N GLU A 45 -9.49 6.00 11.54
CA GLU A 45 -8.78 6.82 12.52
C GLU A 45 -7.53 6.13 13.06
N ASP A 46 -7.65 4.81 13.28
CA ASP A 46 -6.60 3.96 13.82
C ASP A 46 -5.36 3.88 12.91
N CYS A 47 -5.50 4.21 11.62
CA CYS A 47 -4.42 4.12 10.64
C CYS A 47 -3.60 5.40 10.50
N VAL A 48 -4.17 6.54 10.87
CA VAL A 48 -3.55 7.85 10.68
C VAL A 48 -3.55 8.59 12.01
N PRO A 49 -2.55 8.33 12.87
CA PRO A 49 -2.34 9.14 14.06
C PRO A 49 -2.16 10.60 13.65
N SER A 50 -2.97 11.49 14.23
CA SER A 50 -2.85 12.93 14.00
C SER A 50 -2.59 13.65 15.33
N PRO A 51 -1.41 13.47 15.95
CA PRO A 51 -1.11 14.18 17.18
C PRO A 51 -0.93 15.67 16.88
N SER A 52 -1.36 16.50 17.83
CA SER A 52 -1.42 17.97 17.71
C SER A 52 -0.06 18.66 17.54
N ASN A 53 1.04 17.93 17.75
CA ASN A 53 2.41 18.41 17.61
C ASN A 53 3.08 18.01 16.29
N THR A 54 2.31 17.58 15.28
CA THR A 54 2.82 17.22 13.95
C THR A 54 2.41 18.24 12.90
N ILE A 55 3.11 18.25 11.76
CA ILE A 55 2.72 19.05 10.59
C ILE A 55 1.31 18.73 10.08
N ASN A 56 0.77 17.57 10.45
CA ASN A 56 -0.55 17.10 10.05
C ASN A 56 -1.68 17.48 11.02
N ALA A 57 -1.36 18.14 12.15
CA ALA A 57 -2.30 18.47 13.22
C ALA A 57 -3.54 19.27 12.73
N ASN A 58 -3.37 20.11 11.72
CA ASN A 58 -4.44 20.93 11.13
C ASN A 58 -4.80 20.48 9.69
N SER A 59 -4.42 19.27 9.30
CA SER A 59 -4.78 18.75 7.99
C SER A 59 -6.29 18.58 7.87
N SER A 60 -6.84 18.75 6.66
CA SER A 60 -8.26 18.48 6.40
C SER A 60 -8.67 17.07 6.83
N PHE A 61 -7.73 16.12 6.82
CA PHE A 61 -7.89 14.75 7.30
C PHE A 61 -8.08 14.61 8.83
N ALA A 62 -7.62 15.58 9.62
CA ALA A 62 -7.82 15.58 11.06
C ALA A 62 -9.25 15.97 11.45
N ASN A 63 -9.91 16.80 10.64
CA ASN A 63 -11.21 17.40 10.97
C ASN A 63 -12.37 16.92 10.08
N ASN A 64 -12.09 16.34 8.90
CA ASN A 64 -13.08 15.78 8.00
C ASN A 64 -12.53 14.55 7.25
N ARG A 65 -13.01 13.37 7.62
CA ARG A 65 -12.62 12.07 7.04
C ARG A 65 -13.67 11.48 6.11
N ASN A 66 -14.76 12.21 5.86
CA ASN A 66 -15.84 11.78 4.99
C ASN A 66 -15.58 12.29 3.56
N ILE A 67 -14.68 11.62 2.85
CA ILE A 67 -14.32 11.98 1.48
C ILE A 67 -15.33 11.29 0.55
N THR A 68 -16.09 12.08 -0.19
CA THR A 68 -17.12 11.56 -1.09
C THR A 68 -17.00 12.11 -2.50
N GLY A 69 -17.45 11.30 -3.45
CA GLY A 69 -17.72 11.68 -4.84
C GLY A 69 -19.16 11.31 -5.20
N ILE A 70 -19.63 11.76 -6.37
CA ILE A 70 -20.99 11.49 -6.85
C ILE A 70 -20.91 10.56 -8.06
N LEU A 71 -21.54 9.39 -7.98
CA LEU A 71 -21.90 8.57 -9.11
C LEU A 71 -23.30 8.96 -9.56
N GLN A 72 -23.42 9.54 -10.74
CA GLN A 72 -24.69 9.97 -11.32
C GLN A 72 -25.06 9.07 -12.49
N TYR A 73 -26.24 8.46 -12.44
CA TYR A 73 -26.80 7.73 -13.58
C TYR A 73 -27.31 8.71 -14.63
N GLU A 74 -27.27 8.31 -15.90
CA GLU A 74 -27.97 9.03 -16.96
C GLU A 74 -29.48 9.08 -16.67
N GLY A 75 -30.06 10.28 -16.75
CA GLY A 75 -31.47 10.53 -16.41
C GLY A 75 -31.72 10.87 -14.94
N ALA A 76 -30.71 10.81 -14.07
CA ALA A 76 -30.84 11.29 -12.69
C ALA A 76 -30.81 12.84 -12.63
N PRO A 77 -31.47 13.48 -11.64
CA PRO A 77 -31.48 14.94 -11.53
C PRO A 77 -30.07 15.51 -11.30
N ASN A 78 -29.73 16.59 -12.01
CA ASN A 78 -28.39 17.21 -11.93
C ASN A 78 -28.17 18.05 -10.67
N ASP A 79 -29.25 18.54 -10.06
CA ASP A 79 -29.17 19.53 -8.98
C ASP A 79 -29.45 18.91 -7.58
N THR A 80 -29.37 17.59 -7.47
CA THR A 80 -29.63 16.89 -6.19
C THR A 80 -28.42 16.10 -5.73
N LEU A 81 -28.04 16.30 -4.46
CA LEU A 81 -27.03 15.47 -3.82
C LEU A 81 -27.57 14.04 -3.61
N PRO A 82 -26.72 13.01 -3.69
CA PRO A 82 -27.11 11.65 -3.34
C PRO A 82 -27.69 11.55 -1.91
N THR A 83 -28.69 10.70 -1.73
CA THR A 83 -29.26 10.35 -0.41
C THR A 83 -28.92 8.91 0.01
N SER A 84 -28.08 8.22 -0.77
CA SER A 84 -27.72 6.83 -0.50
C SER A 84 -26.99 6.64 0.83
N THR A 85 -27.34 5.59 1.56
CA THR A 85 -26.69 5.25 2.83
C THR A 85 -25.32 4.59 2.59
N LYS A 86 -24.44 4.67 3.58
CA LYS A 86 -23.17 3.93 3.57
C LYS A 86 -23.47 2.44 3.69
N VAL A 87 -22.69 1.61 2.99
CA VAL A 87 -22.80 0.14 3.07
C VAL A 87 -22.56 -0.36 4.50
N ASN A 88 -23.34 -1.36 4.90
CA ASN A 88 -23.31 -1.97 6.24
C ASN A 88 -23.63 -3.48 6.18
N ASP A 89 -23.11 -4.15 5.15
CA ASP A 89 -23.21 -5.60 5.02
C ASP A 89 -22.24 -6.34 5.97
N GLU A 90 -22.22 -7.68 5.91
CA GLU A 90 -21.31 -8.49 6.73
C GLU A 90 -19.83 -8.24 6.40
N TRP A 91 -19.50 -8.10 5.11
CA TRP A 91 -18.13 -7.83 4.64
C TRP A 91 -17.58 -6.53 5.25
N SER A 92 -18.29 -5.41 5.06
CA SER A 92 -17.88 -4.09 5.52
C SER A 92 -17.74 -4.00 7.04
N ARG A 93 -18.59 -4.73 7.80
CA ARG A 93 -18.51 -4.79 9.28
C ARG A 93 -17.32 -5.59 9.81
N ASN A 94 -16.83 -6.56 9.05
CA ASN A 94 -15.72 -7.42 9.45
C ASN A 94 -14.35 -6.90 8.98
N LEU A 95 -14.31 -5.75 8.31
CA LEU A 95 -13.05 -5.13 7.93
C LEU A 95 -12.28 -4.63 9.15
N ILE A 96 -11.02 -5.04 9.25
CA ILE A 96 -10.10 -4.54 10.27
C ILE A 96 -9.39 -3.30 9.69
N PRO A 97 -9.41 -2.14 10.37
CA PRO A 97 -8.66 -0.97 9.96
C PRO A 97 -7.19 -1.29 9.66
N CYS A 98 -6.65 -0.65 8.64
CA CYS A 98 -5.22 -0.73 8.27
C CYS A 98 -4.73 -2.13 7.91
N ARG A 99 -5.65 -3.07 7.67
CA ARG A 99 -5.33 -4.41 7.20
C ARG A 99 -5.59 -4.50 5.70
N ASP A 100 -4.74 -5.24 5.01
CA ASP A 100 -4.95 -5.57 3.60
C ASP A 100 -6.15 -6.51 3.42
N ILE A 101 -6.65 -6.60 2.19
CA ILE A 101 -7.68 -7.56 1.81
C ILE A 101 -7.19 -9.00 2.06
N ASP A 102 -8.11 -9.90 2.40
CA ASP A 102 -7.78 -11.32 2.55
C ASP A 102 -7.16 -11.87 1.26
N SER A 103 -5.96 -12.46 1.38
CA SER A 103 -5.21 -13.03 0.25
C SER A 103 -5.99 -14.14 -0.47
N ASN A 104 -6.95 -14.78 0.19
CA ASN A 104 -7.84 -15.76 -0.44
C ASN A 104 -8.78 -15.14 -1.48
N LEU A 105 -9.06 -13.84 -1.39
CA LEU A 105 -9.90 -13.10 -2.34
C LEU A 105 -9.08 -12.55 -3.52
N ILE A 106 -7.76 -12.48 -3.41
CA ILE A 106 -6.87 -11.96 -4.43
C ILE A 106 -5.94 -13.06 -4.95
N LYS A 107 -6.51 -13.98 -5.73
CA LYS A 107 -5.75 -15.05 -6.39
C LYS A 107 -5.35 -14.59 -7.79
N PRO A 108 -4.07 -14.68 -8.18
CA PRO A 108 -3.66 -14.48 -9.56
C PRO A 108 -4.55 -15.27 -10.53
N TYR A 109 -4.86 -14.67 -11.67
CA TYR A 109 -5.69 -15.29 -12.69
C TYR A 109 -5.03 -16.59 -13.18
N ASP A 110 -3.78 -16.46 -13.62
CA ASP A 110 -2.88 -17.57 -13.87
C ASP A 110 -2.17 -17.96 -12.58
N ALA A 111 -2.35 -19.21 -12.16
CA ALA A 111 -1.76 -19.68 -10.92
C ALA A 111 -0.23 -19.77 -11.05
N VAL A 112 0.47 -19.02 -10.22
CA VAL A 112 1.93 -19.11 -10.07
C VAL A 112 2.22 -19.78 -8.73
N ALA A 113 2.83 -20.96 -8.76
CA ALA A 113 3.26 -21.63 -7.54
C ALA A 113 4.48 -20.91 -6.95
N PRO A 114 4.56 -20.74 -5.62
CA PRO A 114 5.77 -20.23 -4.99
C PRO A 114 6.95 -21.21 -5.24
N PRO A 115 8.20 -20.72 -5.28
CA PRO A 115 9.37 -21.57 -5.37
C PRO A 115 9.40 -22.62 -4.24
N LEU A 116 9.70 -23.88 -4.58
CA LEU A 116 9.69 -25.00 -3.62
C LEU A 116 10.89 -25.01 -2.67
N LYS A 117 12.01 -24.42 -3.08
CA LYS A 117 13.26 -24.40 -2.33
C LYS A 117 13.67 -22.96 -2.07
N ILE A 118 13.80 -22.61 -0.80
CA ILE A 118 14.41 -21.35 -0.37
C ILE A 118 15.92 -21.53 -0.48
N THR A 119 16.60 -20.66 -1.22
CA THR A 119 18.07 -20.66 -1.37
C THR A 119 18.72 -19.76 -0.34
N ASP A 120 18.20 -18.53 -0.21
CA ASP A 120 18.85 -17.46 0.55
C ASP A 120 17.82 -16.76 1.46
N PRO A 121 17.70 -17.16 2.74
CA PRO A 121 16.79 -16.53 3.68
C PRO A 121 17.35 -15.19 4.18
N ILE A 122 16.47 -14.19 4.32
CA ILE A 122 16.83 -12.85 4.77
C ILE A 122 15.95 -12.48 5.94
N THR A 123 16.56 -12.09 7.05
CA THR A 123 15.85 -11.58 8.22
C THR A 123 15.99 -10.07 8.28
N VAL A 124 14.85 -9.38 8.27
CA VAL A 124 14.76 -7.93 8.34
C VAL A 124 14.00 -7.56 9.61
N ALA A 125 14.68 -6.98 10.58
CA ALA A 125 14.06 -6.43 11.78
C ALA A 125 13.71 -4.96 11.56
N VAL A 126 12.42 -4.63 11.52
CA VAL A 126 11.93 -3.26 11.39
C VAL A 126 11.57 -2.69 12.76
N THR A 127 12.12 -1.53 13.10
CA THR A 127 11.81 -0.82 14.35
C THR A 127 11.65 0.67 14.12
N LEU A 128 10.79 1.31 14.91
CA LEU A 128 10.68 2.77 14.99
C LEU A 128 11.26 3.20 16.35
N ARG A 129 12.22 4.11 16.35
CA ARG A 129 12.81 4.64 17.59
C ARG A 129 13.30 6.07 17.40
N VAL A 130 13.47 6.75 18.53
CA VAL A 130 14.02 8.11 18.60
C VAL A 130 15.55 8.02 18.61
N ASP A 131 16.21 8.86 17.82
CA ASP A 131 17.67 8.98 17.82
C ASP A 131 18.19 9.97 18.88
N GLU A 132 19.51 10.12 19.00
CA GLU A 132 20.15 11.04 19.94
C GLU A 132 19.77 12.52 19.72
N LYS A 133 19.25 12.86 18.54
CA LYS A 133 18.78 14.20 18.17
C LYS A 133 17.28 14.37 18.39
N ASN A 134 16.66 13.46 19.17
CA ASN A 134 15.23 13.44 19.43
C ASN A 134 14.37 13.35 18.15
N THR A 135 14.88 12.68 17.12
CA THR A 135 14.17 12.46 15.86
C THR A 135 13.71 11.01 15.75
N THR A 136 12.41 10.80 15.58
CA THR A 136 11.87 9.46 15.28
C THR A 136 12.30 9.01 13.89
N LYS A 137 12.93 7.85 13.80
CA LYS A 137 13.37 7.23 12.54
C LYS A 137 12.93 5.78 12.46
N ALA A 138 12.79 5.29 11.24
CA ALA A 138 12.70 3.87 10.95
C ALA A 138 14.09 3.27 10.83
N TYR A 139 14.22 2.05 11.33
CA TYR A 139 15.45 1.27 11.32
C TYR A 139 15.16 -0.12 10.77
N ILE A 140 16.03 -0.56 9.87
CA ILE A 140 16.12 -1.91 9.36
C ILE A 140 17.41 -2.50 9.93
N ASN A 141 17.33 -3.63 10.65
CA ASN A 141 18.48 -4.29 11.26
C ASN A 141 19.34 -3.31 12.10
N ASN A 142 18.67 -2.51 12.93
CA ASN A 142 19.28 -1.52 13.82
C ASN A 142 19.91 -0.30 13.10
N GLN A 143 19.65 -0.11 11.80
CA GLN A 143 20.27 0.92 10.95
C GLN A 143 19.23 1.73 10.20
N SER A 144 19.41 3.04 10.14
CA SER A 144 18.54 3.93 9.36
C SER A 144 19.22 4.26 8.04
N TRP A 145 18.46 4.22 6.95
CA TRP A 145 19.02 4.41 5.60
C TRP A 145 19.55 5.84 5.42
N VAL A 146 20.77 5.96 4.88
CA VAL A 146 21.37 7.24 4.49
C VAL A 146 21.83 7.14 3.03
N PRO A 147 21.23 7.91 2.10
CA PRO A 147 21.65 7.89 0.71
C PRO A 147 23.00 8.59 0.51
N ASP A 148 23.84 8.04 -0.36
CA ASP A 148 24.88 8.81 -1.04
C ASP A 148 24.29 9.44 -2.31
N ILE A 149 23.92 10.71 -2.21
CA ILE A 149 23.28 11.46 -3.30
C ILE A 149 24.29 11.81 -4.40
N LYS A 150 25.59 11.83 -4.10
CA LYS A 150 26.64 12.19 -5.06
C LYS A 150 27.17 10.98 -5.81
N ASN A 151 27.15 9.82 -5.16
CA ASN A 151 27.62 8.57 -5.73
C ASN A 151 26.57 7.45 -5.53
N PRO A 152 25.56 7.34 -6.42
CA PRO A 152 24.50 6.34 -6.26
C PRO A 152 25.07 4.93 -6.36
N SER A 153 24.41 3.95 -5.71
CA SER A 153 24.91 2.56 -5.64
C SER A 153 25.23 1.94 -6.98
N ILE A 154 24.45 2.24 -8.04
CA ILE A 154 24.73 1.73 -9.38
C ILE A 154 26.04 2.27 -9.97
N MET A 155 26.43 3.51 -9.63
CA MET A 155 27.71 4.10 -10.05
C MET A 155 28.88 3.44 -9.32
N GLN A 156 28.76 3.23 -7.99
CA GLN A 156 29.73 2.52 -7.18
C GLN A 156 29.99 1.09 -7.69
N ILE A 157 28.92 0.37 -8.06
CA ILE A 157 29.04 -1.00 -8.58
C ILE A 157 29.63 -0.98 -10.00
N MET A 158 29.06 -0.21 -10.91
CA MET A 158 29.37 -0.34 -12.34
C MET A 158 30.68 0.37 -12.74
N SER A 159 30.98 1.52 -12.14
CA SER A 159 32.14 2.35 -12.53
C SER A 159 33.32 2.17 -11.60
N GLU A 160 33.07 1.95 -10.30
CA GLU A 160 34.10 1.81 -9.28
C GLU A 160 34.39 0.34 -8.93
N ASN A 161 33.62 -0.59 -9.50
CA ASN A 161 33.75 -2.04 -9.29
C ASN A 161 33.69 -2.42 -7.80
N ILE A 162 32.88 -1.70 -7.02
CA ILE A 162 32.63 -1.97 -5.60
C ILE A 162 31.57 -3.07 -5.48
N SER A 163 31.84 -4.08 -4.67
CA SER A 163 30.86 -5.15 -4.39
C SER A 163 29.74 -4.64 -3.48
N ALA A 164 28.53 -5.18 -3.67
CA ALA A 164 27.37 -4.93 -2.79
C ALA A 164 27.65 -5.19 -1.30
N THR A 165 28.59 -6.09 -0.98
CA THR A 165 28.99 -6.43 0.39
C THR A 165 29.96 -5.41 1.01
N GLN A 166 30.50 -4.48 0.23
CA GLN A 166 31.43 -3.45 0.68
C GLN A 166 30.73 -2.12 0.98
N PHE A 167 29.42 -2.02 0.72
CA PHE A 167 28.65 -0.83 1.04
C PHE A 167 28.64 -0.59 2.56
N PRO A 168 28.62 0.69 2.99
CA PRO A 168 28.38 1.04 4.38
C PRO A 168 27.11 0.39 4.92
N ILE A 169 27.13 -0.01 6.19
CA ILE A 169 26.01 -0.69 6.84
C ILE A 169 24.69 0.12 6.75
N ASN A 170 24.77 1.45 6.84
CA ASN A 170 23.63 2.36 6.72
C ASN A 170 23.12 2.55 5.28
N ALA A 171 23.77 1.96 4.28
CA ALA A 171 23.22 1.85 2.93
C ALA A 171 22.13 0.77 2.85
N ASN A 172 22.02 -0.12 3.84
CA ASN A 172 21.10 -1.27 3.84
C ASN A 172 21.19 -2.09 2.54
N ALA A 173 22.40 -2.28 2.02
CA ALA A 173 22.66 -3.08 0.83
C ALA A 173 22.71 -4.56 1.17
N TYR A 174 21.99 -5.36 0.42
CA TYR A 174 21.97 -6.81 0.55
C TYR A 174 22.06 -7.43 -0.85
N MET A 175 22.79 -8.54 -0.96
CA MET A 175 22.97 -9.28 -2.19
C MET A 175 22.34 -10.66 -2.03
N TYR A 176 21.54 -11.07 -3.01
CA TYR A 176 20.68 -12.26 -2.91
C TYR A 176 20.89 -13.26 -4.03
N ASP A 177 21.91 -13.03 -4.86
CA ASP A 177 22.27 -13.95 -5.93
C ASP A 177 23.68 -14.49 -5.65
N THR A 178 23.84 -15.80 -5.76
CA THR A 178 25.17 -16.42 -5.79
C THR A 178 25.61 -16.41 -7.25
N GLU A 179 26.75 -15.78 -7.57
CA GLU A 179 27.32 -15.81 -8.92
C GLU A 179 27.31 -17.25 -9.48
N GLY A 180 26.50 -17.48 -10.52
CA GLY A 180 26.39 -18.77 -11.21
C GLY A 180 25.01 -19.45 -11.17
N TYR A 181 24.04 -18.95 -10.38
CA TYR A 181 22.66 -19.45 -10.45
C TYR A 181 21.82 -18.59 -11.39
N ILE A 182 21.60 -19.10 -12.61
CA ILE A 182 20.67 -18.48 -13.55
C ILE A 182 19.25 -18.69 -12.99
N CYS A 183 18.52 -17.61 -12.72
CA CYS A 183 17.05 -17.66 -12.60
C CYS A 183 16.48 -18.25 -13.89
N ARG A 184 16.11 -19.53 -13.86
CA ARG A 184 15.39 -20.21 -14.94
C ARG A 184 13.89 -19.98 -14.82
#